data_AF-E9J5C2-F1
#
_entry.id   AF-E9J5C2-F1
#
_cell.length_a   1.000
_cell.length_b   1.000
_cell.length_c   1.000
_cell.angle_alpha   90.00
_cell.angle_beta   90.00
_cell.angle_gamma   90.00
#
_symmetry.space_group_name_H-M   'P 1'
#
loop_
_entity.id
_entity.type
_entity.pdbx_description
1 polymer ?
#
loop_
_entity_poly.entity_id
_entity_poly.type
_entity_poly.pdbx_seq_one_letter_code
_entity_poly.pdbx_strand_id
1 'polypeptide(L)'
;MLDEVKRWEELSRYEGFNSRALFIRLLNRCAEYNIHIRQNPDRLIEVQGTTTDGNIITMTNNKSFAVDLSFMCMIFMTREAAIEKMMNKSSNFLKNCMRILKDKYQINTAKNPAGVPLGAAVVTLPRIVASSPITVVRLFISGVGRSIVDPTSLFPGVILPRAVMSPMITSMLPQLPITPFAVFFAISVKLDNILH
;
A
#
# COMPACT_ATOMS: atom_id res chain seq x y z
N MET A 1 -19.40 -12.44 -36.02
CA MET A 1 -18.74 -13.65 -35.49
C MET A 1 -17.29 -13.41 -35.03
N LEU A 2 -16.31 -13.13 -35.90
CA LEU A 2 -14.91 -12.86 -35.47
C LEU A 2 -14.77 -11.62 -34.56
N ASP A 3 -15.52 -10.56 -34.83
CA ASP A 3 -15.54 -9.36 -33.97
C ASP A 3 -16.28 -9.58 -32.65
N GLU A 4 -17.29 -10.45 -32.63
CA GLU A 4 -17.96 -10.84 -31.38
C GLU A 4 -17.02 -11.67 -30.53
N VAL A 5 -16.35 -12.69 -31.10
CA VAL A 5 -15.38 -13.52 -30.37
C VAL A 5 -14.26 -12.69 -29.77
N LYS A 6 -13.71 -11.71 -30.49
CA LYS A 6 -12.74 -10.74 -29.92
C LYS A 6 -13.30 -9.92 -28.78
N ARG A 7 -14.56 -9.47 -28.89
CA ARG A 7 -15.25 -8.71 -27.84
C ARG A 7 -15.52 -9.56 -26.60
N TRP A 8 -15.87 -10.83 -26.78
CA TRP A 8 -15.99 -11.82 -25.70
C TRP A 8 -14.63 -12.13 -25.07
N GLU A 9 -13.56 -12.25 -25.85
CA GLU A 9 -12.18 -12.39 -25.34
C GLU A 9 -11.73 -11.15 -24.55
N GLU A 10 -12.04 -9.94 -25.01
CA GLU A 10 -11.73 -8.70 -24.27
C GLU A 10 -12.53 -8.57 -22.98
N LEU A 11 -13.79 -8.98 -22.97
CA LEU A 11 -14.65 -8.99 -21.77
C LEU A 11 -14.30 -10.12 -20.79
N SER A 12 -13.73 -11.22 -21.28
CA SER A 12 -13.29 -12.37 -20.47
C SER A 12 -11.82 -12.28 -20.05
N ARG A 13 -11.05 -11.31 -20.58
CA ARG A 13 -9.70 -11.02 -20.10
C ARG A 13 -9.79 -10.62 -18.63
N TYR A 14 -9.03 -11.33 -17.81
CA TYR A 14 -8.80 -10.97 -16.42
C TYR A 14 -8.34 -9.50 -16.35
N GLU A 15 -9.19 -8.61 -15.87
CA GLU A 15 -8.88 -7.17 -15.75
C GLU A 15 -7.73 -6.88 -14.77
N GLY A 16 -7.28 -7.90 -14.03
CA GLY A 16 -6.15 -7.79 -13.12
C GLY A 16 -6.32 -6.68 -12.09
N PHE A 17 -5.19 -6.23 -11.58
CA PHE A 17 -5.14 -5.11 -10.66
C PHE A 17 -4.99 -3.79 -11.45
N ASN A 18 -6.01 -2.93 -11.38
CA ASN A 18 -5.98 -1.58 -11.94
C ASN A 18 -5.72 -0.54 -10.83
N SER A 19 -4.48 -0.06 -10.75
CA SER A 19 -4.05 0.91 -9.72
C SER A 19 -4.80 2.23 -9.78
N ARG A 20 -5.11 2.74 -10.98
CA ARG A 20 -5.84 4.00 -11.16
C ARG A 20 -7.27 3.89 -10.63
N ALA A 21 -7.97 2.81 -10.99
CA ALA A 21 -9.34 2.57 -10.52
C ALA A 21 -9.40 2.42 -9.01
N LEU A 22 -8.44 1.70 -8.41
CA LEU A 22 -8.33 1.59 -6.96
C LEU A 22 -8.07 2.95 -6.31
N PHE A 23 -7.13 3.73 -6.82
CA PHE A 23 -6.77 5.03 -6.25
C PHE A 23 -7.95 6.00 -6.24
N ILE A 24 -8.70 6.09 -7.36
CA ILE A 24 -9.92 6.90 -7.46
C ILE A 24 -10.95 6.44 -6.42
N ARG A 25 -11.14 5.13 -6.27
CA ARG A 25 -12.07 4.57 -5.27
C ARG A 25 -11.68 4.95 -3.85
N LEU A 26 -10.39 4.90 -3.51
CA LEU A 26 -9.91 5.27 -2.18
C LEU A 26 -10.11 6.76 -1.90
N LEU A 27 -9.85 7.62 -2.89
CA LEU A 27 -10.09 9.05 -2.80
C LEU A 27 -11.57 9.36 -2.53
N ASN A 28 -12.46 8.77 -3.32
CA ASN A 28 -13.91 8.95 -3.16
C ASN A 28 -14.39 8.50 -1.78
N ARG A 29 -13.92 7.33 -1.32
CA ARG A 29 -14.24 6.84 0.03
C ARG A 29 -13.76 7.76 1.14
N CYS A 30 -12.55 8.32 1.01
CA CYS A 30 -12.06 9.29 1.98
C CYS A 30 -12.96 10.54 2.02
N ALA A 31 -13.35 11.06 0.86
CA ALA A 31 -14.23 12.21 0.75
C ALA A 31 -15.61 11.93 1.38
N GLU A 32 -16.26 10.83 0.98
CA GLU A 32 -17.56 10.39 1.49
C GLU A 32 -17.52 10.18 3.01
N TYR A 33 -16.51 9.47 3.52
CA TYR A 33 -16.36 9.21 4.94
C TYR A 33 -16.15 10.50 5.74
N ASN A 34 -15.29 11.40 5.25
CA ASN A 34 -15.05 12.67 5.93
C ASN A 34 -16.29 13.59 5.92
N ILE A 35 -17.09 13.58 4.84
CA ILE A 35 -18.39 14.27 4.80
C ILE A 35 -19.33 13.68 5.85
N HIS A 36 -19.44 12.34 5.90
CA HIS A 36 -20.27 11.65 6.88
C HIS A 36 -19.86 11.98 8.34
N ILE A 37 -18.55 12.04 8.66
CA ILE A 37 -18.08 12.43 9.99
C ILE A 37 -18.38 13.91 10.29
N ARG A 38 -18.26 14.80 9.31
CA ARG A 38 -18.63 16.23 9.50
C ARG A 38 -20.13 16.40 9.78
N GLN A 39 -20.97 15.56 9.16
CA GLN A 39 -22.42 15.55 9.39
C GLN A 39 -22.81 14.85 10.70
N ASN A 40 -21.95 13.96 11.22
CA ASN A 40 -22.19 13.17 12.44
C ASN A 40 -20.97 13.29 13.38
N PRO A 41 -20.76 14.45 14.03
CA PRO A 41 -19.56 14.72 14.82
C PRO A 41 -19.41 13.82 16.06
N ASP A 42 -20.51 13.25 16.56
CA ASP A 42 -20.54 12.22 17.60
C ASP A 42 -19.78 10.93 17.20
N ARG A 43 -19.58 10.71 15.90
CA ARG A 43 -18.83 9.57 15.34
C ARG A 43 -17.35 9.87 15.13
N LEU A 44 -16.87 11.06 15.52
CA LEU A 44 -15.45 11.38 15.49
C LEU A 44 -14.71 10.49 16.49
N ILE A 45 -13.80 9.68 15.98
CA ILE A 45 -12.94 8.83 16.80
C ILE A 45 -11.54 9.46 16.79
N GLU A 46 -11.03 9.72 17.99
CA GLU A 46 -9.65 10.12 18.23
C GLU A 46 -8.94 9.04 19.03
N VAL A 47 -7.74 8.68 18.58
CA VAL A 47 -6.87 7.71 19.24
C VAL A 47 -5.53 8.37 19.47
N GLN A 48 -5.05 8.31 20.71
CA GLN A 48 -3.74 8.82 21.10
C GLN A 48 -2.80 7.65 21.41
N GLY A 49 -1.54 7.80 21.04
CA GLY A 49 -0.48 6.84 21.34
C GLY A 49 0.82 7.58 21.66
N THR A 50 1.65 6.99 22.50
CA THR A 50 2.93 7.58 22.89
C THR A 50 4.06 6.89 22.13
N THR A 51 4.97 7.67 21.54
CA THR A 51 6.20 7.14 20.93
C THR A 51 7.21 6.74 22.00
N THR A 52 8.24 6.01 21.59
CA THR A 52 9.39 5.67 22.46
C THR A 52 10.06 6.91 23.04
N ASP A 53 10.04 8.02 22.32
CA ASP A 53 10.64 9.30 22.74
C ASP A 53 9.69 10.15 23.61
N GLY A 54 8.53 9.61 24.02
CA GLY A 54 7.55 10.30 24.85
C GLY A 54 6.61 11.24 24.10
N ASN A 55 6.70 11.34 22.78
CA ASN A 55 5.82 12.19 21.99
C ASN A 55 4.41 11.58 21.85
N ILE A 56 3.37 12.40 21.96
CA ILE A 56 1.99 11.97 21.75
C ILE A 56 1.65 12.09 20.26
N ILE A 57 1.21 10.99 19.66
CA ILE A 57 0.67 10.91 18.31
C ILE A 57 -0.84 10.77 18.40
N THR A 58 -1.54 11.66 17.70
CA THR A 58 -3.00 11.65 17.60
C THR A 58 -3.45 11.26 16.19
N MET A 59 -4.21 10.18 16.10
CA MET A 59 -4.89 9.74 14.88
C MET A 59 -6.40 9.99 15.01
N THR A 60 -7.03 10.48 13.95
CA THR A 60 -8.49 10.65 13.90
C THR A 60 -9.05 10.00 12.64
N ASN A 61 -10.32 9.58 12.67
CA ASN A 61 -10.98 9.01 11.48
C ASN A 61 -11.31 10.05 10.39
N ASN A 62 -11.13 11.35 10.66
CA ASN A 62 -11.37 12.46 9.74
C ASN A 62 -10.08 13.04 9.12
N LYS A 63 -8.97 12.28 9.12
CA LYS A 63 -7.72 12.72 8.47
C LYS A 63 -7.86 12.79 6.94
N SER A 64 -6.94 13.53 6.33
CA SER A 64 -6.86 13.66 4.87
C SER A 64 -6.36 12.36 4.23
N PHE A 65 -6.74 12.15 2.97
CA PHE A 65 -6.31 10.97 2.20
C PHE A 65 -4.79 10.82 2.15
N ALA A 66 -4.04 11.92 2.00
CA ALA A 66 -2.58 11.87 1.93
C ALA A 66 -1.92 11.36 3.22
N VAL A 67 -2.46 11.74 4.38
CA VAL A 67 -1.99 11.28 5.69
C VAL A 67 -2.28 9.80 5.86
N ASP A 68 -3.53 9.40 5.59
CA ASP A 68 -3.95 7.99 5.67
C ASP A 68 -3.13 7.10 4.73
N LEU A 69 -2.92 7.55 3.49
CA LEU A 69 -2.13 6.82 2.50
C LEU A 69 -0.68 6.65 2.93
N SER A 70 -0.05 7.72 3.43
CA SER A 70 1.33 7.66 3.92
C SER A 70 1.46 6.69 5.09
N PHE A 71 0.49 6.70 6.01
CA PHE A 71 0.46 5.80 7.14
C PHE A 71 0.23 4.34 6.72
N MET A 72 -0.70 4.07 5.79
CA MET A 72 -0.91 2.74 5.22
C MET A 72 0.36 2.20 4.53
N CYS A 73 1.02 3.03 3.72
CA CYS A 73 2.29 2.66 3.09
C CYS A 73 3.39 2.38 4.14
N MET A 74 3.51 3.21 5.17
CA MET A 74 4.47 3.01 6.25
C MET A 74 4.24 1.71 7.01
N ILE A 75 2.99 1.39 7.32
CA ILE A 75 2.63 0.15 8.00
C ILE A 75 3.03 -1.06 7.16
N PHE A 76 2.65 -1.05 5.88
CA PHE A 76 3.01 -2.14 4.97
C PHE A 76 4.52 -2.34 4.88
N MET A 77 5.29 -1.25 4.77
CA MET A 77 6.74 -1.32 4.68
C MET A 77 7.43 -1.83 5.96
N THR A 78 6.80 -1.68 7.12
CA THR A 78 7.39 -2.06 8.42
C THR A 78 6.91 -3.41 8.94
N ARG A 79 5.74 -3.88 8.49
CA ARG A 79 5.04 -5.07 9.01
C ARG A 79 4.54 -6.04 7.93
N GLU A 80 4.79 -5.73 6.66
CA GLU A 80 4.40 -6.52 5.48
C GLU A 80 2.88 -6.73 5.33
N ALA A 81 2.48 -7.65 4.46
CA ALA A 81 1.09 -7.89 4.07
C ALA A 81 0.23 -8.59 5.16
N ALA A 82 0.83 -9.15 6.20
CA ALA A 82 0.13 -9.96 7.20
C ALA A 82 -0.58 -9.11 8.27
N ILE A 83 -1.59 -8.35 7.86
CA ILE A 83 -2.34 -7.41 8.72
C ILE A 83 -2.91 -8.08 9.97
N GLU A 84 -3.44 -9.31 9.88
CA GLU A 84 -3.93 -10.03 11.07
C GLU A 84 -2.83 -10.33 12.09
N LYS A 85 -1.65 -10.79 11.63
CA LYS A 85 -0.51 -11.03 12.53
C LYS A 85 -0.05 -9.72 13.19
N MET A 86 -0.06 -8.64 12.43
CA MET A 86 0.21 -7.30 12.94
C MET A 86 -0.83 -6.91 14.00
N MET A 87 -2.13 -7.05 13.72
CA MET A 87 -3.21 -6.73 14.66
C MET A 87 -3.10 -7.51 15.97
N ASN A 88 -2.57 -8.74 15.95
CA ASN A 88 -2.39 -9.52 17.16
C ASN A 88 -1.19 -9.04 18.00
N LYS A 89 -0.07 -8.69 17.35
CA LYS A 89 1.20 -8.34 18.02
C LYS A 89 1.43 -6.84 18.26
N SER A 90 0.54 -5.99 17.77
CA SER A 90 0.72 -4.53 17.85
C SER A 90 0.12 -3.91 19.11
N SER A 91 0.53 -2.69 19.42
CA SER A 91 -0.08 -1.87 20.48
C SER A 91 -1.55 -1.59 20.20
N ASN A 92 -2.34 -1.35 21.25
CA ASN A 92 -3.77 -0.99 21.12
C ASN A 92 -3.98 0.25 20.25
N PHE A 93 -3.07 1.22 20.33
CA PHE A 93 -3.05 2.38 19.44
C PHE A 93 -3.04 1.97 17.96
N LEU A 94 -2.05 1.16 17.55
CA LEU A 94 -1.93 0.75 16.16
C LEU A 94 -3.12 -0.10 15.70
N LYS A 95 -3.66 -0.96 16.59
CA LYS A 95 -4.88 -1.74 16.31
C LYS A 95 -6.06 -0.82 16.01
N ASN A 96 -6.25 0.23 16.79
CA ASN A 96 -7.35 1.18 16.60
C ASN A 96 -7.17 2.01 15.32
N CYS A 97 -5.95 2.48 15.03
CA CYS A 97 -5.64 3.16 13.77
C CYS A 97 -5.97 2.29 12.56
N MET A 98 -5.59 1.00 12.61
CA MET A 98 -5.89 0.07 11.53
C MET A 98 -7.38 -0.25 11.41
N ARG A 99 -8.13 -0.30 12.52
CA ARG A 99 -9.59 -0.46 12.48
C ARG A 99 -10.25 0.73 11.78
N ILE A 100 -9.86 1.96 12.14
CA ILE A 100 -10.32 3.18 11.47
C ILE A 100 -10.08 3.13 9.96
N LEU A 101 -8.87 2.78 9.54
CA LEU A 101 -8.52 2.71 8.11
C LEU A 101 -9.25 1.58 7.40
N LYS A 102 -9.38 0.43 8.07
CA LYS A 102 -10.15 -0.70 7.56
C LYS A 102 -11.59 -0.28 7.29
N ASP A 103 -12.24 0.40 8.23
CA ASP A 103 -13.63 0.81 8.08
C ASP A 103 -13.78 1.92 7.02
N LYS A 104 -12.89 2.92 7.04
CA LYS A 104 -12.89 4.05 6.11
C LYS A 104 -12.67 3.64 4.65
N TYR A 105 -11.75 2.71 4.41
CA TYR A 105 -11.39 2.29 3.05
C TYR A 105 -11.96 0.92 2.66
N GLN A 106 -12.68 0.24 3.56
CA GLN A 106 -13.12 -1.17 3.49
C GLN A 106 -11.98 -2.10 3.05
N ILE A 107 -10.87 -2.04 3.78
CA ILE A 107 -9.69 -2.86 3.51
C ILE A 107 -10.03 -4.32 3.83
N ASN A 108 -9.95 -5.18 2.82
CA ASN A 108 -10.03 -6.61 3.00
C ASN A 108 -8.75 -7.12 3.66
N THR A 109 -8.90 -7.74 4.83
CA THR A 109 -7.83 -8.33 5.63
C THR A 109 -7.91 -9.86 5.66
N ALA A 110 -8.89 -10.46 4.98
CA ALA A 110 -9.06 -11.91 4.94
C ALA A 110 -7.90 -12.55 4.18
N LYS A 111 -7.41 -13.69 4.69
CA LYS A 111 -6.43 -14.51 3.97
C LYS A 111 -7.12 -15.21 2.81
N ASN A 112 -6.54 -15.09 1.63
CA ASN A 112 -6.97 -15.83 0.46
C ASN A 112 -6.01 -16.99 0.22
N PRO A 113 -6.49 -18.16 -0.21
CA PRO A 113 -5.60 -19.25 -0.60
C PRO A 113 -4.68 -18.82 -1.76
N ALA A 114 -3.45 -19.33 -1.78
CA ALA A 114 -2.53 -19.09 -2.88
C ALA A 114 -3.16 -19.53 -4.22
N GLY A 115 -2.96 -18.74 -5.27
CA GLY A 115 -3.52 -19.01 -6.61
C GLY A 115 -4.99 -18.63 -6.79
N VAL A 116 -5.70 -18.16 -5.75
CA VAL A 116 -7.06 -17.64 -5.90
C VAL A 116 -6.99 -16.16 -6.33
N PRO A 117 -7.48 -15.80 -7.53
CA PRO A 117 -7.43 -14.44 -7.99
C PRO A 117 -8.34 -13.54 -7.15
N LEU A 118 -7.76 -12.45 -6.66
CA LEU A 118 -8.52 -11.40 -6.00
C LEU A 118 -9.28 -10.56 -7.03
N GLY A 119 -10.59 -10.44 -6.91
CA GLY A 119 -11.40 -9.59 -7.79
C GLY A 119 -10.88 -8.15 -7.86
N ALA A 120 -10.99 -7.50 -9.02
CA ALA A 120 -10.42 -6.16 -9.26
C ALA A 120 -10.91 -5.09 -8.26
N ALA A 121 -12.13 -5.28 -7.72
CA ALA A 121 -12.75 -4.40 -6.75
C ALA A 121 -12.21 -4.54 -5.30
N VAL A 122 -11.48 -5.62 -5.00
CA VAL A 122 -11.02 -5.89 -3.64
C VAL A 122 -9.89 -4.93 -3.26
N VAL A 123 -10.12 -4.17 -2.18
CA VAL A 123 -9.16 -3.24 -1.59
C VAL A 123 -8.31 -4.01 -0.59
N THR A 124 -7.01 -4.15 -0.82
CA THR A 124 -6.07 -4.74 0.15
C THR A 124 -4.89 -3.79 0.36
N LEU A 125 -4.22 -3.89 1.50
CA LEU A 125 -3.05 -3.05 1.79
C LEU A 125 -1.94 -3.17 0.73
N PRO A 126 -1.55 -4.37 0.24
CA PRO A 126 -0.57 -4.47 -0.84
C PRO A 126 -0.99 -3.71 -2.11
N ARG A 127 -2.27 -3.80 -2.51
CA ARG A 127 -2.80 -3.09 -3.68
C ARG A 127 -2.83 -1.58 -3.50
N ILE A 128 -3.14 -1.09 -2.30
CA ILE A 128 -3.06 0.34 -1.95
C ILE A 128 -1.62 0.84 -2.12
N VAL A 129 -0.66 0.10 -1.57
CA VAL A 129 0.78 0.45 -1.61
C VAL A 129 1.29 0.43 -3.05
N ALA A 130 0.91 -0.59 -3.83
CA ALA A 130 1.26 -0.70 -5.24
C ALA A 130 0.68 0.40 -6.13
N SER A 131 -0.46 0.98 -5.72
CA SER A 131 -1.06 2.13 -6.40
C SER A 131 -0.33 3.43 -6.11
N SER A 132 0.58 3.45 -5.13
CA SER A 132 1.21 4.67 -4.61
C SER A 132 2.74 4.56 -4.54
N PRO A 133 3.42 4.21 -5.65
CA PRO A 133 4.86 3.95 -5.66
C PRO A 133 5.67 5.16 -5.20
N ILE A 134 5.25 6.38 -5.55
CA ILE A 134 5.91 7.63 -5.15
C ILE A 134 5.93 7.77 -3.62
N THR A 135 4.83 7.46 -2.94
CA THR A 135 4.74 7.53 -1.47
C THR A 135 5.71 6.56 -0.84
N VAL A 136 5.80 5.33 -1.36
CA VAL A 136 6.73 4.31 -0.88
C VAL A 136 8.18 4.75 -1.07
N VAL A 137 8.53 5.25 -2.24
CA VAL A 137 9.90 5.75 -2.53
C VAL A 137 10.26 6.90 -1.60
N ARG A 138 9.33 7.83 -1.33
CA ARG A 138 9.55 8.92 -0.37
C ARG A 138 9.80 8.41 1.05
N LEU A 139 9.12 7.36 1.49
CA LEU A 139 9.36 6.74 2.80
C LEU A 139 10.76 6.09 2.90
N PHE A 140 11.31 5.59 1.79
CA PHE A 140 12.70 5.14 1.76
C PHE A 140 13.69 6.30 1.85
N ILE A 141 13.43 7.38 1.11
CA ILE A 141 14.25 8.61 1.15
C ILE A 141 14.27 9.19 2.58
N SER A 142 13.13 9.25 3.26
CA SER A 142 13.01 9.75 4.64
C SER A 142 13.54 8.77 5.70
N GLY A 143 14.02 7.62 5.28
CA GLY A 143 14.64 6.62 6.13
C GLY A 143 13.74 5.70 6.94
N VAL A 144 12.43 5.76 6.66
CA VAL A 144 11.42 4.88 7.27
C VAL A 144 11.43 3.49 6.63
N GLY A 145 11.63 3.43 5.31
CA GLY A 145 11.78 2.18 4.57
C GLY A 145 13.02 1.41 4.99
N ARG A 146 12.85 0.11 5.26
CA ARG A 146 13.94 -0.82 5.54
C ARG A 146 14.23 -1.64 4.29
N SER A 147 15.50 -1.72 3.92
CA SER A 147 15.94 -2.65 2.88
C SER A 147 15.97 -4.06 3.45
N ILE A 148 15.64 -5.05 2.63
CA ILE A 148 15.78 -6.48 2.98
C ILE A 148 17.26 -6.86 3.00
N VAL A 149 18.09 -6.21 2.17
CA VAL A 149 19.52 -6.47 2.03
C VAL A 149 20.30 -5.21 2.34
N ASP A 150 21.40 -5.34 3.07
CA ASP A 150 22.33 -4.24 3.29
C ASP A 150 22.99 -3.84 1.95
N PRO A 151 22.76 -2.61 1.43
CA PRO A 151 23.35 -2.19 0.16
C PRO A 151 24.88 -2.24 0.15
N THR A 152 25.52 -2.04 1.31
CA THR A 152 26.99 -2.06 1.42
C THR A 152 27.56 -3.46 1.20
N SER A 153 26.78 -4.51 1.47
CA SER A 153 27.15 -5.90 1.20
C SER A 153 27.15 -6.24 -0.29
N LEU A 154 26.28 -5.60 -1.07
CA LEU A 154 26.15 -5.83 -2.52
C LEU A 154 27.04 -4.89 -3.34
N PHE A 155 27.24 -3.66 -2.86
CA PHE A 155 27.97 -2.61 -3.55
C PHE A 155 28.99 -1.94 -2.61
N PRO A 156 30.08 -2.65 -2.25
CA PRO A 156 31.07 -2.12 -1.31
C PRO A 156 31.70 -0.83 -1.84
N GLY A 157 31.78 0.20 -0.98
CA GLY A 157 32.33 1.51 -1.33
C GLY A 157 31.38 2.44 -2.11
N VAL A 158 30.16 1.99 -2.44
CA VAL A 158 29.19 2.81 -3.17
C VAL A 158 28.10 3.31 -2.22
N ILE A 159 27.94 4.63 -2.13
CA ILE A 159 26.81 5.24 -1.41
C ILE A 159 25.61 5.29 -2.35
N LEU A 160 24.67 4.36 -2.15
CA LEU A 160 23.45 4.31 -2.96
C LEU A 160 22.35 5.22 -2.40
N PRO A 161 21.65 5.99 -3.26
CA PRO A 161 20.48 6.74 -2.83
C PRO A 161 19.41 5.80 -2.26
N ARG A 162 18.83 6.14 -1.10
CA ARG A 162 17.86 5.27 -0.42
C ARG A 162 16.63 4.93 -1.28
N ALA A 163 16.26 5.82 -2.19
CA ALA A 163 15.19 5.58 -3.16
C ALA A 163 15.37 4.29 -3.96
N VAL A 164 16.61 3.93 -4.32
CA VAL A 164 16.94 2.74 -5.13
C VAL A 164 16.67 1.44 -4.36
N MET A 165 16.67 1.49 -3.03
CA MET A 165 16.33 0.34 -2.20
C MET A 165 14.83 0.02 -2.18
N SER A 166 13.98 0.90 -2.70
CA SER A 166 12.54 0.66 -2.77
C SER A 166 12.21 -0.25 -3.95
N PRO A 167 11.55 -1.41 -3.74
CA PRO A 167 11.08 -2.25 -4.86
C PRO A 167 10.13 -1.50 -5.81
N MET A 168 9.44 -0.48 -5.30
CA MET A 168 8.49 0.33 -6.05
C MET A 168 9.15 1.34 -6.99
N ILE A 169 10.46 1.62 -6.85
CA ILE A 169 11.19 2.56 -7.72
C ILE A 169 11.10 2.15 -9.19
N THR A 170 11.02 0.85 -9.45
CA THR A 170 10.86 0.26 -10.80
C THR A 170 9.62 0.78 -11.53
N SER A 171 8.56 1.11 -10.79
CA SER A 171 7.31 1.65 -11.33
C SER A 171 7.44 3.10 -11.78
N MET A 172 8.55 3.75 -11.41
CA MET A 172 8.85 5.15 -11.71
C MET A 172 9.97 5.29 -12.73
N LEU A 173 10.65 4.20 -13.08
CA LEU A 173 11.69 4.21 -14.10
C LEU A 173 11.06 4.24 -15.50
N PRO A 174 11.62 5.00 -16.44
CA PRO A 174 11.23 4.91 -17.83
C PRO A 174 11.48 3.48 -18.34
N GLN A 175 10.52 2.91 -19.07
CA GLN A 175 10.69 1.58 -19.66
C GLN A 175 11.66 1.67 -20.83
N LEU A 176 12.93 1.38 -20.55
CA LEU A 176 13.99 1.33 -21.56
C LEU A 176 14.29 -0.12 -21.93
N PRO A 177 14.68 -0.40 -23.19
CA PRO A 177 14.99 -1.76 -23.66
C PRO A 177 16.08 -2.47 -22.84
N ILE A 178 16.97 -1.69 -22.21
CA ILE A 178 18.09 -2.17 -21.41
C ILE A 178 17.75 -2.00 -19.94
N THR A 179 16.79 -2.77 -19.44
CA THR A 179 16.41 -2.73 -18.03
C THR A 179 17.35 -3.65 -17.22
N PRO A 180 18.10 -3.16 -16.22
CA PRO A 180 19.07 -3.98 -15.48
C PRO A 180 18.41 -5.10 -14.67
N PHE A 181 19.15 -6.19 -14.41
CA PHE A 181 18.70 -7.34 -13.59
C PHE A 181 18.14 -6.95 -12.20
N ALA A 182 18.68 -5.90 -11.58
CA ALA A 182 18.17 -5.39 -10.30
C ALA A 182 16.72 -4.88 -10.39
N VAL A 183 16.30 -4.35 -11.55
CA VAL A 183 14.92 -3.92 -11.80
C VAL A 183 14.02 -5.14 -11.99
N PHE A 184 14.47 -6.21 -12.66
CA PHE A 184 13.73 -7.46 -12.78
C PHE A 184 13.50 -8.15 -11.43
N PHE A 185 14.52 -8.18 -10.56
CA PHE A 185 14.37 -8.70 -9.19
C PHE A 185 13.41 -7.86 -8.35
N ALA A 186 13.50 -6.52 -8.44
CA ALA A 186 12.54 -5.65 -7.76
C ALA A 186 11.11 -5.79 -8.32
N ILE A 187 10.95 -6.07 -9.62
CA ILE A 187 9.66 -6.37 -10.26
C ILE A 187 9.10 -7.71 -9.76
N SER A 188 9.90 -8.78 -9.67
CA SER A 188 9.41 -10.09 -9.22
C SER A 188 8.95 -10.05 -7.76
N VAL A 189 9.72 -9.43 -6.86
CA VAL A 189 9.34 -9.22 -5.46
C VAL A 189 8.09 -8.33 -5.34
N LYS A 190 7.96 -7.31 -6.20
CA LYS A 190 6.78 -6.45 -6.24
C LYS A 190 5.54 -7.22 -6.71
N LEU A 191 5.63 -8.01 -7.78
CA LEU A 191 4.50 -8.73 -8.35
C LEU A 191 3.99 -9.82 -7.41
N ASP A 192 4.88 -10.58 -6.78
CA ASP A 192 4.52 -11.62 -5.81
C ASP A 192 3.70 -11.04 -4.64
N ASN A 193 4.16 -9.93 -4.07
CA ASN A 193 3.48 -9.24 -2.96
C ASN A 193 2.14 -8.56 -3.36
N ILE A 194 1.89 -8.30 -4.64
CA ILE A 194 0.66 -7.63 -5.11
C ILE A 194 -0.43 -8.63 -5.46
N LEU A 195 -0.03 -9.78 -5.98
CA LEU A 195 -0.92 -10.81 -6.53
C LEU A 195 -1.37 -11.83 -5.48
N HIS A 196 -0.66 -11.90 -4.34
CA HIS A 196 -0.92 -12.84 -3.23
C HIS A 196 -1.10 -12.09 -1.90
#